data_AF-A0A8T1ZRQ6-F1
#
_entry.id   AF-A0A8T1ZRQ6-F1
#
_cell.length_a   1.000
_cell.length_b   1.000
_cell.length_c   1.000
_cell.angle_alpha   90.00
_cell.angle_beta   90.00
_cell.angle_gamma   90.00
#
_symmetry.space_group_name_H-M   'P 1'
#
loop_
_entity.id
_entity.type
_entity.pdbx_description
1 polymer ?
#
loop_
_entity_poly.entity_id
_entity_poly.type
_entity_poly.pdbx_seq_one_letter_code
_entity_poly.pdbx_strand_id
1 'polypeptide(L)'
;MFHKSAATKLIDMISRVKERGKMPYWILDDQYKILVEYWGTEKAKERSKKASKSRMSDRNGLGPHKHRAGSRSYAKVADLLKEKTGDASYIDVLRETHKKPDGSFVDERAKQISEGFEKNVADLFEDEIPPTEELTHDKKNELYLKIVEATNGRVFGLGALLSEFSVKGGVSAIFENHVENEAAFKQKLEELYQENLEIKERLNKLEGLEKMLELLCPRLSSTGVNN
;
A
#
# COMPACT_ATOMS: atom_id res chain seq x y z
N MET A 1 14.60 -8.49 -5.07
CA MET A 1 13.72 -7.97 -3.99
C MET A 1 14.22 -8.33 -2.59
N PHE A 2 14.69 -9.56 -2.34
CA PHE A 2 15.16 -10.04 -1.02
C PHE A 2 16.20 -9.13 -0.33
N HIS A 3 17.26 -8.72 -1.03
CA HIS A 3 18.32 -7.88 -0.45
C HIS A 3 17.83 -6.53 0.09
N LYS A 4 16.83 -5.91 -0.57
CA LYS A 4 16.25 -4.65 -0.10
C LYS A 4 15.49 -4.85 1.21
N SER A 5 14.68 -5.89 1.30
CA SER A 5 13.94 -6.22 2.53
C SER A 5 14.87 -6.58 3.69
N ALA A 6 15.94 -7.33 3.43
CA ALA A 6 16.95 -7.65 4.42
C ALA A 6 17.67 -6.39 4.93
N ALA A 7 18.05 -5.48 4.02
CA ALA A 7 18.69 -4.21 4.39
C ALA A 7 17.77 -3.34 5.26
N THR A 8 16.48 -3.21 4.92
CA THR A 8 15.52 -2.47 5.74
C THR A 8 15.40 -3.05 7.15
N LYS A 9 15.31 -4.38 7.28
CA LYS A 9 15.26 -5.04 8.59
C LYS A 9 16.53 -4.80 9.40
N LEU A 10 17.70 -4.85 8.76
CA LEU A 10 18.97 -4.57 9.42
C LEU A 10 19.03 -3.11 9.92
N ILE A 11 18.56 -2.14 9.13
CA ILE A 11 18.47 -0.73 9.53
C ILE A 11 17.57 -0.56 10.76
N ASP A 12 16.42 -1.23 10.79
CA ASP A 12 15.52 -1.21 11.95
C ASP A 12 16.17 -1.82 13.20
N MET A 13 16.87 -2.93 13.04
CA MET A 13 17.61 -3.57 14.14
C MET A 13 18.71 -2.66 14.69
N ILE A 14 19.50 -2.04 13.81
CA ILE A 14 20.54 -1.07 14.17
C ILE A 14 19.93 0.16 14.86
N SER A 15 18.77 0.63 14.41
CA SER A 15 18.07 1.75 15.05
C SER A 15 17.66 1.44 16.49
N ARG A 16 17.21 0.20 16.76
CA ARG A 16 16.90 -0.27 18.13
C ARG A 16 18.14 -0.39 19.00
N VAL A 17 19.29 -0.75 18.41
CA VAL A 17 20.58 -0.77 19.11
C VAL A 17 20.95 0.64 19.57
N LYS A 18 20.80 1.65 18.70
CA LYS A 18 21.00 3.06 19.04
C LYS A 18 20.12 3.50 20.22
N GLU A 19 18.84 3.16 20.17
CA GLU A 19 17.87 3.53 21.22
C GLU A 19 18.21 2.89 22.57
N ARG A 20 18.63 1.62 22.57
CA ARG A 20 18.97 0.88 23.80
C ARG A 20 20.35 1.23 24.35
N GLY A 21 21.27 1.73 23.52
CA GLY A 21 22.64 2.06 23.90
C GLY A 21 23.48 0.84 24.33
N LYS A 22 23.07 -0.38 23.97
CA LYS A 22 23.74 -1.63 24.34
C LYS A 22 24.17 -2.38 23.08
N MET A 23 25.42 -2.81 23.04
CA MET A 23 25.97 -3.60 21.94
C MET A 23 25.32 -5.00 21.90
N PRO A 24 24.79 -5.43 20.75
CA PRO A 24 24.26 -6.78 20.60
C PRO A 24 25.36 -7.77 20.16
N TYR A 25 25.15 -9.07 20.40
CA TYR A 25 26.11 -10.13 20.06
C TYR A 25 26.38 -10.30 18.55
N TRP A 26 25.46 -9.84 17.69
CA TRP A 26 25.53 -10.00 16.24
C TRP A 26 26.22 -8.84 15.52
N ILE A 27 26.60 -7.77 16.24
CA ILE A 27 27.45 -6.69 15.70
C ILE A 27 28.85 -6.88 16.26
N LEU A 28 29.86 -6.91 15.39
CA LEU A 28 31.26 -6.96 15.80
C LEU A 28 31.67 -5.66 16.51
N ASP A 29 32.51 -5.76 17.53
CA ASP A 29 32.94 -4.63 18.37
C ASP A 29 33.43 -3.42 17.56
N ASP A 30 34.26 -3.65 16.53
CA ASP A 30 34.80 -2.58 15.70
C ASP A 30 33.71 -1.86 14.89
N GLN A 31 32.71 -2.61 14.43
CA GLN A 31 31.56 -2.03 13.70
C GLN A 31 30.66 -1.25 14.66
N TYR A 32 30.47 -1.74 15.88
CA TYR A 32 29.70 -1.03 16.90
C TYR A 32 30.35 0.31 17.27
N LYS A 33 31.69 0.35 17.44
CA LYS A 33 32.44 1.59 17.70
C LYS A 33 32.23 2.62 16.60
N ILE A 34 32.34 2.21 15.33
CA ILE A 34 32.10 3.08 14.16
C ILE A 34 30.66 3.63 14.18
N LEU A 35 29.66 2.80 14.50
CA LEU A 35 28.27 3.23 14.59
C LEU A 35 28.06 4.26 15.71
N VAL A 36 28.63 4.04 16.89
CA VAL A 36 28.54 4.95 18.03
C VAL A 36 29.20 6.29 17.72
N GLU A 37 30.39 6.27 17.12
CA GLU A 37 31.09 7.48 16.67
C GLU A 37 30.24 8.26 15.65
N TYR A 38 29.71 7.58 14.64
CA TYR A 38 28.81 8.18 13.65
C TYR A 38 27.57 8.81 14.29
N TRP A 39 26.91 8.11 15.21
CA TRP A 39 25.74 8.64 15.92
C TRP A 39 26.06 9.83 16.82
N GLY A 40 27.30 9.92 17.31
CA GLY A 40 27.83 11.03 18.10
C GLY A 40 28.11 12.30 17.28
N THR A 41 28.24 12.19 15.96
CA THR A 41 28.46 13.36 15.08
C THR A 41 27.30 14.35 15.14
N GLU A 42 27.61 15.65 15.08
CA GLU A 42 26.59 16.70 15.09
C GLU A 42 25.61 16.56 13.92
N LYS A 43 26.11 16.20 12.73
CA LYS A 43 25.26 15.93 11.55
C LYS A 43 24.21 14.83 11.82
N ALA A 44 24.59 13.75 12.50
CA ALA A 44 23.65 12.67 12.83
C ALA A 44 22.63 13.11 13.90
N LYS A 45 23.06 13.86 14.90
CA LYS A 45 22.17 14.43 15.94
C LYS A 45 21.17 15.41 15.35
N GLU A 46 21.61 16.35 14.52
CA GLU A 46 20.75 17.32 13.84
C GLU A 46 19.72 16.64 12.96
N ARG A 47 20.14 15.65 12.16
CA ARG A 47 19.22 14.86 11.33
C ARG A 47 18.16 14.16 12.19
N SER A 48 18.56 13.58 13.31
CA SER A 48 17.66 12.94 14.27
C SER A 48 16.68 13.94 14.88
N LYS A 49 17.15 15.12 15.30
CA LYS A 49 16.33 16.20 15.87
C LYS A 49 15.32 16.74 14.86
N LYS A 50 15.76 16.98 13.61
CA LYS A 50 14.89 17.42 12.51
C LYS A 50 13.81 16.38 12.20
N ALA A 51 14.18 15.10 12.12
CA ALA A 51 13.23 14.02 11.91
C ALA A 51 12.22 13.91 13.06
N SER A 52 12.68 14.02 14.31
CA SER A 52 11.80 14.03 15.49
C SER A 52 10.84 15.22 15.48
N LYS A 53 11.33 16.43 15.19
CA LYS A 53 10.50 17.64 15.09
C LYS A 53 9.47 17.52 13.97
N SER A 54 9.84 16.93 12.83
CA SER A 54 8.91 16.67 11.73
C SER A 54 7.86 15.61 12.08
N ARG A 55 8.21 14.56 12.84
CA ARG A 55 7.24 13.55 13.28
C ARG A 55 6.26 14.09 14.33
N MET A 56 6.75 14.98 15.19
CA MET A 56 5.97 15.61 16.25
C MET A 56 5.45 17.00 15.88
N SER A 57 5.49 17.38 14.61
CA SER A 57 5.02 18.68 14.17
C SER A 57 3.51 18.79 14.39
N ASP A 58 3.09 19.92 14.93
CA ASP A 58 1.68 20.21 15.10
C ASP A 58 1.08 20.68 13.77
N ARG A 59 0.15 19.89 13.22
CA ARG A 59 -0.51 20.14 11.94
C ARG A 59 -1.68 21.10 12.16
N ASN A 60 -1.38 22.38 12.42
CA ASN A 60 -2.37 23.43 12.74
C ASN A 60 -3.22 23.11 14.00
N GLY A 61 -2.62 22.59 15.07
CA GLY A 61 -3.35 22.22 16.29
C GLY A 61 -3.95 20.82 16.28
N LEU A 62 -3.85 20.08 15.17
CA LEU A 62 -4.37 18.71 15.04
C LEU A 62 -3.40 17.65 15.59
N GLY A 63 -2.18 18.06 15.97
CA GLY A 63 -1.14 17.15 16.43
C GLY A 63 -0.63 16.17 15.35
N PRO A 64 0.16 15.17 15.77
CA PRO A 64 0.68 14.13 14.88
C PRO A 64 -0.44 13.24 14.32
N HIS A 65 -0.33 12.85 13.06
CA HIS A 65 -1.24 11.91 12.42
C HIS A 65 -1.21 10.55 13.14
N LYS A 66 -2.37 10.04 13.58
CA LYS A 66 -2.48 8.75 14.29
C LYS A 66 -3.62 7.90 13.73
N HIS A 67 -3.40 6.59 13.60
CA HIS A 67 -4.44 5.62 13.28
C HIS A 67 -4.20 4.31 14.04
N ARG A 68 -5.20 3.43 14.06
CA ARG A 68 -5.25 2.16 14.79
C ARG A 68 -5.34 0.92 13.89
N ALA A 69 -5.30 1.10 12.57
CA ALA A 69 -5.31 -0.02 11.60
C ALA A 69 -4.12 -1.00 11.74
N GLY A 70 -3.06 -0.62 12.46
CA GLY A 70 -1.87 -1.44 12.61
C GLY A 70 -1.16 -1.65 11.28
N SER A 71 -0.73 -2.89 11.00
CA SER A 71 -0.09 -3.28 9.73
C SER A 71 -1.08 -3.52 8.59
N ARG A 72 -2.39 -3.35 8.81
CA ARG A 72 -3.41 -3.55 7.79
C ARG A 72 -3.50 -2.32 6.91
N SER A 73 -3.65 -2.52 5.60
CA SER A 73 -4.00 -1.44 4.68
C SER A 73 -5.46 -1.02 4.89
N TYR A 74 -5.78 0.23 4.54
CA TYR A 74 -7.16 0.73 4.54
C TYR A 74 -8.07 -0.09 3.61
N ALA A 75 -7.55 -0.55 2.47
CA ALA A 75 -8.25 -1.48 1.58
C ALA A 75 -8.62 -2.78 2.30
N LYS A 76 -7.68 -3.38 3.04
CA LYS A 76 -7.97 -4.60 3.80
C LYS A 76 -8.98 -4.34 4.91
N VAL A 77 -8.95 -3.17 5.54
CA VAL A 77 -9.96 -2.77 6.54
C VAL A 77 -11.34 -2.67 5.90
N ALA A 78 -11.45 -2.07 4.71
CA ALA A 78 -12.70 -1.97 3.96
C ALA A 78 -13.26 -3.35 3.59
N ASP A 79 -12.43 -4.28 3.08
CA ASP A 79 -12.86 -5.65 2.77
C ASP A 79 -13.52 -6.32 3.98
N LEU A 80 -12.91 -6.17 5.15
CA LEU A 80 -13.40 -6.80 6.39
C LEU A 80 -14.64 -6.11 6.93
N LEU A 81 -14.78 -4.79 6.73
CA LEU A 81 -16.01 -4.08 7.06
C LEU A 81 -17.15 -4.56 6.16
N LYS A 82 -16.89 -4.72 4.87
CA LYS A 82 -17.84 -5.25 3.91
C LYS A 82 -18.28 -6.68 4.27
N GLU A 83 -17.35 -7.52 4.70
CA GLU A 83 -17.66 -8.88 5.18
C GLU A 83 -18.52 -8.89 6.45
N LYS A 84 -18.31 -7.94 7.38
CA LYS A 84 -19.01 -7.89 8.67
C LYS A 84 -20.37 -7.20 8.63
N THR A 85 -20.45 -6.09 7.91
CA THR A 85 -21.58 -5.16 7.95
C THR A 85 -22.30 -5.10 6.60
N GLY A 86 -21.71 -5.64 5.53
CA GLY A 86 -22.23 -5.52 4.16
C GLY A 86 -21.89 -4.18 3.48
N ASP A 87 -21.44 -3.20 4.25
CA ASP A 87 -21.08 -1.84 3.79
C ASP A 87 -19.67 -1.48 4.28
N ALA A 88 -18.93 -0.75 3.44
CA ALA A 88 -17.58 -0.28 3.72
C ALA A 88 -17.37 1.15 3.20
N SER A 89 -18.30 2.04 3.55
CA SER A 89 -18.22 3.44 3.15
C SER A 89 -16.95 4.13 3.72
N TYR A 90 -16.54 5.23 3.09
CA TYR A 90 -15.37 5.99 3.48
C TYR A 90 -15.40 6.46 4.94
N ILE A 91 -16.58 6.84 5.42
CA ILE A 91 -16.75 7.23 6.83
C ILE A 91 -16.58 6.03 7.78
N ASP A 92 -17.04 4.85 7.39
CA ASP A 92 -16.93 3.63 8.21
C ASP A 92 -15.47 3.17 8.30
N VAL A 93 -14.75 3.23 7.18
CA VAL A 93 -13.30 2.96 7.16
C VAL A 93 -12.56 3.96 8.06
N LEU A 94 -12.89 5.25 7.99
CA LEU A 94 -12.28 6.25 8.86
C LEU A 94 -12.54 5.94 10.35
N ARG A 95 -13.79 5.65 10.70
CA ARG A 95 -14.20 5.32 12.08
C ARG A 95 -13.51 4.06 12.58
N GLU A 96 -13.49 2.98 11.81
CA GLU A 96 -12.81 1.73 12.20
C GLU A 96 -11.31 1.93 12.42
N THR A 97 -10.69 2.79 11.61
CA THR A 97 -9.24 3.03 11.68
C THR A 97 -8.83 4.07 12.71
N HIS A 98 -9.71 4.98 13.14
CA HIS A 98 -9.35 6.09 14.03
C HIS A 98 -10.13 6.15 15.36
N LYS A 99 -11.19 5.36 15.50
CA LYS A 99 -11.97 5.26 16.75
C LYS A 99 -11.39 4.18 17.66
N LYS A 100 -11.43 4.43 18.96
CA LYS A 100 -11.08 3.47 20.02
C LYS A 100 -12.32 2.68 20.44
N PRO A 101 -12.15 1.55 21.16
CA PRO A 101 -13.28 0.80 21.71
C PRO A 101 -14.11 1.61 22.72
N ASP A 102 -13.50 2.63 23.37
CA ASP A 102 -14.19 3.57 24.26
C ASP A 102 -15.02 4.64 23.50
N GLY A 103 -15.00 4.61 22.17
CA GLY A 103 -15.69 5.56 21.31
C GLY A 103 -14.93 6.86 21.01
N SER A 104 -13.80 7.12 21.68
CA SER A 104 -12.96 8.30 21.44
C SER A 104 -12.10 8.18 20.18
N PHE A 105 -11.73 9.30 19.58
CA PHE A 105 -10.83 9.33 18.41
C PHE A 105 -9.36 9.46 18.84
N VAL A 106 -8.45 8.83 18.09
CA VAL A 106 -6.99 8.98 18.31
C VAL A 106 -6.38 10.16 17.56
N ASP A 107 -7.09 10.70 16.58
CA ASP A 107 -6.66 11.81 15.72
C ASP A 107 -7.77 12.86 15.67
N GLU A 108 -7.42 14.11 15.96
CA GLU A 108 -8.39 15.21 16.04
C GLU A 108 -9.01 15.52 14.68
N ARG A 109 -8.27 15.35 13.58
CA ARG A 109 -8.83 15.55 12.23
C ARG A 109 -9.87 14.47 11.92
N ALA A 110 -9.62 13.22 12.30
CA ALA A 110 -10.60 12.15 12.12
C ALA A 110 -11.90 12.42 12.90
N LYS A 111 -11.78 12.97 14.11
CA LYS A 111 -12.92 13.40 14.92
C LYS A 111 -13.73 14.49 14.22
N GLN A 112 -13.07 15.57 13.79
CA GLN A 112 -13.72 16.68 13.08
C GLN A 112 -14.45 16.22 11.82
N ILE A 113 -13.85 15.30 11.05
CA ILE A 113 -14.48 14.73 9.86
C ILE A 113 -15.72 13.92 10.23
N SER A 114 -15.64 13.06 11.26
CA SER A 114 -16.80 12.25 11.68
C SER A 114 -17.95 13.10 12.22
N GLU A 115 -17.65 14.12 13.02
CA GLU A 115 -18.66 15.05 13.54
C GLU A 115 -19.27 15.92 12.43
N GLY A 116 -18.45 16.40 11.49
CA GLY A 116 -18.92 17.13 10.32
C GLY A 116 -19.82 16.27 9.43
N PHE A 117 -19.52 14.98 9.30
CA PHE A 117 -20.34 14.03 8.55
C PHE A 117 -21.71 13.86 9.21
N GLU A 118 -21.76 13.63 10.52
CA GLU A 118 -23.00 13.47 11.27
C GLU A 118 -23.89 14.71 11.18
N LYS A 119 -23.30 15.92 11.26
CA LYS A 119 -24.03 17.18 11.08
C LYS A 119 -24.64 17.32 9.69
N ASN A 120 -23.85 17.11 8.64
CA ASN A 120 -24.39 17.19 7.27
C ASN A 120 -25.48 16.15 7.01
N VAL A 121 -25.35 14.95 7.59
CA VAL A 121 -26.41 13.95 7.50
C VAL A 121 -27.68 14.43 8.21
N ALA A 122 -27.57 15.02 9.40
CA ALA A 122 -28.71 15.59 10.11
C ALA A 122 -29.40 16.71 9.32
N ASP A 123 -28.63 17.65 8.77
CA ASP A 123 -29.17 18.76 7.96
C ASP A 123 -29.94 18.24 6.73
N LEU A 124 -29.44 17.18 6.06
CA LEU A 124 -30.13 16.57 4.92
C LEU A 124 -31.48 15.92 5.31
N PHE A 125 -31.61 15.39 6.51
CA PHE A 125 -32.85 14.77 7.01
C PHE A 125 -33.82 15.77 7.64
N GLU A 126 -33.37 16.96 8.03
CA GLU A 126 -34.26 18.05 8.49
C GLU A 126 -35.00 18.71 7.32
N ASP A 127 -34.36 18.84 6.15
CA ASP A 127 -34.95 19.45 4.95
C ASP A 127 -35.83 18.48 4.12
N GLU A 128 -35.64 17.15 4.24
CA GLU A 128 -36.41 16.13 3.52
C GLU A 128 -36.90 15.00 4.48
N ILE A 129 -38.22 14.91 4.71
CA ILE A 129 -38.86 13.78 5.43
C ILE A 129 -39.79 13.05 4.42
N PRO A 130 -39.66 11.72 4.20
CA PRO A 130 -39.70 10.72 5.27
C PRO A 130 -38.40 9.95 5.57
N PRO A 131 -38.29 9.48 6.83
CA PRO A 131 -37.10 8.84 7.39
C PRO A 131 -37.14 7.34 7.07
N THR A 132 -36.73 6.95 5.87
CA THR A 132 -36.64 5.51 5.54
C THR A 132 -35.57 5.16 4.50
N GLU A 133 -34.99 6.12 3.79
CA GLU A 133 -33.84 5.83 2.94
C GLU A 133 -32.58 5.80 3.80
N GLU A 134 -32.09 4.59 4.10
CA GLU A 134 -30.69 4.41 4.47
C GLU A 134 -29.83 5.12 3.42
N LEU A 135 -28.98 6.06 3.87
CA LEU A 135 -28.07 6.78 2.98
C LEU A 135 -27.27 5.72 2.21
N THR A 136 -27.42 5.69 0.88
CA THR A 136 -26.73 4.67 0.06
C THR A 136 -25.22 4.80 0.22
N HIS A 137 -24.50 3.70 0.02
CA HIS A 137 -23.02 3.67 0.08
C HIS A 137 -22.38 4.82 -0.72
N ASP A 138 -22.88 5.06 -1.94
CA ASP A 138 -22.37 6.12 -2.82
C ASP A 138 -22.66 7.52 -2.26
N LYS A 139 -23.87 7.78 -1.76
CA LYS A 139 -24.23 9.05 -1.12
C LYS A 139 -23.33 9.33 0.10
N LYS A 140 -23.03 8.31 0.92
CA LYS A 140 -22.08 8.43 2.05
C LYS A 140 -20.68 8.81 1.57
N ASN A 141 -20.19 8.17 0.50
CA ASN A 141 -18.87 8.45 -0.05
C ASN A 141 -18.77 9.87 -0.64
N GLU A 142 -19.79 10.30 -1.39
CA GLU A 142 -19.87 11.67 -1.92
C GLU A 142 -19.86 12.72 -0.81
N LEU A 143 -20.65 12.50 0.24
CA LEU A 143 -20.71 13.41 1.38
C LEU A 143 -19.35 13.50 2.10
N TYR A 144 -18.68 12.35 2.27
CA TYR A 144 -17.34 12.30 2.83
C TYR A 144 -16.34 13.13 2.00
N LEU A 145 -16.38 13.00 0.67
CA LEU A 145 -15.49 13.76 -0.23
C LEU A 145 -15.75 15.27 -0.22
N LYS A 146 -16.98 15.71 0.06
CA LYS A 146 -17.31 17.14 0.24
C LYS A 146 -16.72 17.71 1.53
N ILE A 147 -16.67 16.91 2.59
CA ILE A 147 -16.16 17.33 3.90
C ILE A 147 -14.62 17.29 3.93
N VAL A 148 -14.03 16.29 3.29
CA VAL A 148 -12.59 16.06 3.35
C VAL A 148 -11.92 16.61 2.09
N GLU A 149 -11.35 17.81 2.21
CA GLU A 149 -10.53 18.37 1.14
C GLU A 149 -9.33 17.47 0.80
N ALA A 150 -9.15 17.20 -0.49
CA ALA A 150 -8.00 16.49 -1.00
C ALA A 150 -6.75 17.38 -0.89
N THR A 151 -5.69 16.86 -0.26
CA THR A 151 -4.40 17.53 -0.15
C THR A 151 -3.38 16.77 -1.00
N ASN A 152 -2.79 17.43 -2.00
CA ASN A 152 -1.81 16.82 -2.92
C ASN A 152 -2.33 15.51 -3.56
N GLY A 153 -3.59 15.51 -4.02
CA GLY A 153 -4.22 14.35 -4.66
C GLY A 153 -4.55 13.19 -3.70
N ARG A 154 -4.50 13.41 -2.38
CA ARG A 154 -4.83 12.39 -1.36
C ARG A 154 -5.92 12.89 -0.43
N VAL A 155 -6.89 12.02 -0.17
CA VAL A 155 -7.95 12.27 0.81
C VAL A 155 -7.57 11.61 2.13
N PHE A 156 -7.73 12.34 3.23
CA PHE A 156 -7.41 11.85 4.56
C PHE A 156 -8.24 10.61 4.92
N GLY A 157 -7.63 9.63 5.58
CA GLY A 157 -8.31 8.42 6.08
C GLY A 157 -8.62 7.35 5.04
N LEU A 158 -8.36 7.57 3.75
CA LEU A 158 -8.70 6.61 2.68
C LEU A 158 -7.51 5.76 2.21
N GLY A 159 -6.28 6.24 2.40
CA GLY A 159 -5.09 5.53 1.93
C GLY A 159 -5.17 5.26 0.42
N ALA A 160 -5.21 3.99 0.03
CA ALA A 160 -5.29 3.55 -1.37
C ALA A 160 -6.73 3.43 -1.91
N LEU A 161 -7.77 3.54 -1.06
CA LEU A 161 -9.16 3.38 -1.47
C LEU A 161 -9.62 4.42 -2.50
N LEU A 162 -9.06 5.63 -2.43
CA LEU A 162 -9.38 6.69 -3.38
C LEU A 162 -8.86 6.38 -4.80
N SER A 163 -7.89 5.47 -4.95
CA SER A 163 -7.34 5.11 -6.27
C SER A 163 -8.39 4.50 -7.21
N GLU A 164 -9.52 4.05 -6.68
CA GLU A 164 -10.61 3.45 -7.46
C GLU A 164 -11.61 4.49 -7.97
N PHE A 165 -11.64 5.70 -7.39
CA PHE A 165 -12.50 6.80 -7.83
C PHE A 165 -11.64 7.95 -8.38
N SER A 166 -11.60 8.06 -9.71
CA SER A 166 -11.06 9.21 -10.42
C SER A 166 -11.83 10.46 -10.01
N VAL A 167 -11.37 11.15 -8.97
CA VAL A 167 -11.82 12.50 -8.67
C VAL A 167 -11.32 13.37 -9.82
N LYS A 168 -12.25 13.78 -10.68
CA LYS A 168 -12.01 14.79 -11.72
C LYS A 168 -11.38 16.01 -11.05
N GLY A 169 -10.08 16.20 -11.31
CA GLY A 169 -9.33 17.37 -10.87
C GLY A 169 -8.27 17.04 -9.82
N GLY A 170 -7.04 16.75 -10.29
CA GLY A 170 -5.84 16.95 -9.48
C GLY A 170 -5.16 15.69 -8.96
N VAL A 171 -4.68 14.83 -9.86
CA VAL A 171 -3.50 14.00 -9.57
C VAL A 171 -2.39 14.44 -10.51
N SER A 172 -1.62 15.43 -10.06
CA SER A 172 -0.35 15.77 -10.68
C SER A 172 0.59 14.55 -10.60
N ALA A 173 1.04 14.13 -11.79
CA ALA A 173 2.30 13.42 -12.07
C ALA A 173 2.41 11.88 -11.89
N ILE A 174 1.33 11.12 -11.70
CA ILE A 174 1.42 9.63 -11.85
C ILE A 174 0.47 9.08 -12.92
N PHE A 175 -0.63 9.77 -13.24
CA PHE A 175 -1.69 9.21 -14.09
C PHE A 175 -1.86 9.83 -15.48
N GLU A 176 -1.10 10.89 -15.83
CA GLU A 176 -1.13 11.47 -17.18
C GLU A 176 -0.60 10.52 -18.26
N ASN A 177 0.08 9.43 -17.89
CA ASN A 177 0.53 8.43 -18.85
C ASN A 177 -0.56 7.40 -19.23
N HIS A 178 -1.76 7.38 -18.64
CA HIS A 178 -2.64 6.21 -18.83
C HIS A 178 -3.55 6.24 -20.05
N VAL A 179 -3.86 7.40 -20.64
CA VAL A 179 -4.72 7.46 -21.84
C VAL A 179 -3.98 7.00 -23.10
N GLU A 180 -2.68 7.26 -23.22
CA GLU A 180 -1.85 6.72 -24.32
C GLU A 180 -1.45 5.25 -24.09
N ASN A 181 -1.48 4.77 -22.85
CA ASN A 181 -1.02 3.43 -22.50
C ASN A 181 -2.07 2.32 -22.63
N GLU A 182 -3.38 2.59 -22.67
CA GLU A 182 -4.36 1.50 -22.77
C GLU A 182 -4.30 0.79 -24.13
N ALA A 183 -4.17 1.56 -25.22
CA ALA A 183 -4.03 1.00 -26.57
C ALA A 183 -2.70 0.28 -26.74
N ALA A 184 -1.60 0.88 -26.28
CA ALA A 184 -0.27 0.27 -26.30
C ALA A 184 -0.19 -1.00 -25.43
N PHE A 185 -0.88 -1.01 -24.29
CA PHE A 185 -0.97 -2.18 -23.41
C PHE A 185 -1.79 -3.31 -24.03
N LYS A 186 -2.92 -2.98 -24.66
CA LYS A 186 -3.73 -3.95 -25.43
C LYS A 186 -2.92 -4.53 -26.60
N GLN A 187 -2.20 -3.69 -27.34
CA GLN A 187 -1.33 -4.13 -28.41
C GLN A 187 -0.23 -5.08 -27.91
N LYS A 188 0.41 -4.74 -26.78
CA LYS A 188 1.46 -5.57 -26.20
C LYS A 188 0.94 -6.89 -25.62
N LEU A 189 -0.28 -6.91 -25.10
CA LEU A 189 -0.97 -8.14 -24.70
C LEU A 189 -1.25 -9.05 -25.90
N GLU A 190 -1.70 -8.47 -27.01
CA GLU A 190 -1.96 -9.22 -28.24
C GLU A 190 -0.65 -9.77 -28.83
N GLU A 191 0.41 -8.96 -28.90
CA GLU A 191 1.74 -9.41 -29.34
C GLU A 191 2.27 -10.56 -28.48
N LEU A 192 2.17 -10.46 -27.15
CA LEU A 192 2.55 -11.56 -26.25
C LEU A 192 1.70 -12.81 -26.47
N TYR A 193 0.42 -12.66 -26.81
CA TYR A 193 -0.45 -13.80 -27.08
C TYR A 193 -0.05 -14.52 -28.37
N GLN A 194 0.26 -13.76 -29.43
CA GLN A 194 0.77 -14.30 -30.70
C GLN A 194 2.15 -14.96 -30.53
N GLU A 195 3.07 -14.33 -29.79
CA GLU A 195 4.40 -14.90 -29.53
C GLU A 195 4.29 -16.22 -28.75
N ASN A 196 3.38 -16.31 -27.78
CA ASN A 196 3.11 -17.57 -27.08
C ASN A 196 2.53 -18.66 -27.99
N LEU A 197 1.74 -18.30 -29.00
CA LEU A 197 1.23 -19.25 -29.98
C LEU A 197 2.36 -19.81 -30.85
N GLU A 198 3.24 -18.92 -31.34
CA GLU A 198 4.42 -19.32 -32.13
C GLU A 198 5.39 -20.19 -31.33
N ILE A 199 5.62 -19.88 -30.05
CA ILE A 199 6.47 -20.69 -29.17
C ILE A 199 5.87 -22.09 -29.01
N LYS A 200 4.55 -22.21 -28.81
CA LYS A 200 3.88 -23.51 -28.72
C LYS A 200 4.02 -24.32 -30.01
N GLU A 201 3.90 -23.70 -31.17
CA GLU A 201 4.11 -24.39 -32.45
C GLU A 201 5.55 -24.87 -32.62
N ARG A 202 6.53 -24.04 -32.25
CA ARG A 202 7.96 -24.44 -32.28
C ARG A 202 8.25 -25.60 -31.33
N LEU A 203 7.65 -25.60 -30.14
CA LEU A 203 7.78 -26.70 -29.20
C LEU A 203 7.20 -28.01 -29.76
N ASN A 204 6.01 -27.96 -30.39
CA ASN A 204 5.44 -29.14 -31.03
C ASN A 204 6.33 -29.68 -32.17
N LYS A 205 6.96 -28.80 -32.95
CA LYS A 205 7.91 -29.20 -34.00
C LYS A 205 9.16 -29.85 -33.40
N LEU A 206 9.70 -29.29 -32.32
CA LEU A 206 10.85 -29.86 -31.61
C LEU A 206 10.52 -31.23 -31.00
N GLU A 207 9.35 -31.40 -30.39
CA GLU A 207 8.88 -32.69 -29.88
C GLU A 207 8.75 -33.73 -31.00
N GLY A 208 8.28 -33.31 -32.18
CA GLY A 208 8.24 -34.17 -33.37
C GLY A 208 9.63 -34.58 -33.87
N LEU A 209 10.60 -33.67 -33.83
CA LEU A 209 12.00 -33.97 -34.16
C LEU A 209 12.65 -34.90 -33.15
N GLU A 210 12.37 -34.72 -31.86
CA GLU A 210 12.84 -35.59 -30.77
C GLU A 210 12.36 -37.04 -30.99
N LYS A 211 11.06 -37.22 -31.27
CA LYS A 211 10.49 -38.54 -31.61
C LYS A 211 11.12 -39.16 -32.86
N MET A 212 11.44 -38.35 -33.88
CA MET A 212 12.14 -38.86 -35.07
C MET A 212 13.59 -39.27 -34.76
N LEU A 213 14.31 -38.53 -33.91
CA LEU A 213 15.66 -38.88 -33.48
C LEU A 213 15.67 -40.18 -32.67
N GLU A 214 14.68 -40.40 -31.78
CA GLU A 214 14.51 -41.66 -31.06
C GLU A 214 14.30 -42.85 -32.01
N LEU A 215 13.55 -42.66 -33.10
CA LEU A 215 13.32 -43.71 -34.11
C LEU A 215 14.53 -43.95 -35.02
N LEU A 216 15.26 -42.90 -35.39
CA LEU A 216 16.39 -42.98 -36.33
C LEU A 216 17.72 -43.35 -35.65
N CYS A 217 17.82 -43.19 -34.33
CA CYS A 217 19.02 -43.51 -33.57
C CYS A 217 18.75 -44.46 -32.40
N PRO A 218 18.50 -45.76 -32.64
CA PRO A 218 18.39 -46.74 -31.56
C PRO A 218 19.72 -47.05 -30.85
N ARG A 219 20.84 -46.42 -31.23
CA ARG A 219 22.20 -46.81 -30.82
C ARG A 219 23.04 -45.67 -30.22
N LEU A 220 22.49 -44.91 -29.28
CA LEU A 220 23.30 -44.10 -28.37
C LEU A 220 23.08 -44.43 -26.88
N SER A 221 22.22 -45.40 -26.55
CA SER A 221 22.08 -45.92 -25.18
C SER A 221 23.00 -47.10 -24.85
N SER A 222 23.89 -47.53 -25.77
CA SER A 222 24.74 -48.72 -25.56
C SER A 222 26.22 -48.52 -25.87
N THR A 223 26.87 -47.48 -25.35
CA THR A 223 28.33 -47.51 -25.14
C THR A 223 28.68 -46.67 -23.91
N GLY A 224 28.67 -47.33 -22.75
CA GLY A 224 29.05 -46.67 -21.51
C GLY A 224 29.13 -47.59 -20.29
N VAL A 225 29.27 -48.92 -20.44
CA VAL A 225 29.72 -49.80 -19.35
C VAL A 225 30.38 -51.04 -19.95
N ASN A 226 31.70 -51.19 -19.78
CA ASN A 226 32.42 -52.42 -19.40
C ASN A 226 33.88 -52.45 -19.94
N ASN A 227 34.78 -52.60 -18.98
CA ASN A 227 36.25 -52.82 -18.99
C ASN A 227 37.15 -51.62 -19.29
#